data_AF-A2QZS6-F1
#
_entry.id   AF-A2QZS6-F1
#
_cell.length_a   1.000
_cell.length_b   1.000
_cell.length_c   1.000
_cell.angle_alpha   90.00
_cell.angle_beta   90.00
_cell.angle_gamma   90.00
#
_symmetry.space_group_name_H-M   'P 1'
#
loop_
_entity.id
_entity.type
_entity.pdbx_description
1 polymer ?
#
loop_
_entity_poly.entity_id
_entity_poly.type
_entity_poly.pdbx_seq_one_letter_code
_entity_poly.pdbx_strand_id
1 'polypeptide(L)'
;MALTVRMLGEEWFLGQCLVEMRPSKPLISLLRDQSMIKRRHDICDPHPASILPITSRPRITDVGPLQKRYVEDGRDGLIAFHQNDRYNATKADHNARPEETSEIYTAVTTNATAKYFSHREEFSFDQRGFSTILRNEAARYSRDRMLVGSEPIRLSNEIAQDRFSVTVHSTDGECVRAKYAITTFSLGVLQHPGAVRFTPELPKWKQDAIASFEMVTYTKIFLQFPYSFWPQTQYLYYADPVERGYYPLFQPLDLPGVLEGSNILIATVVNGEAYRVEQQSEAETRSEIMEVLRKMFKDKDVPDPMDIYYARWTQEPWSYGSYSNWPPGVSARTHQHLRENVGRVLFAGEATSPQFSGFLHGAYYEGKRAAESIASCLRGPRWGDCDFSK
;
A
#
# COMPACT_ATOMS: atom_id res chain seq x y z
N MET A 1 2.43 3.94 11.07
CA MET A 1 1.27 3.53 11.91
C MET A 1 1.63 2.22 12.59
N ALA A 2 1.68 2.15 13.92
CA ALA A 2 1.93 0.89 14.63
C ALA A 2 0.61 0.38 15.22
N LEU A 3 0.07 -0.72 14.67
CA LEU A 3 -1.19 -1.29 15.12
C LEU A 3 -0.94 -2.21 16.33
N THR A 4 -1.49 -1.85 17.50
CA THR A 4 -1.41 -2.70 18.70
C THR A 4 -2.67 -3.57 18.77
N VAL A 5 -2.56 -4.85 18.41
CA VAL A 5 -3.70 -5.79 18.44
C VAL A 5 -3.79 -6.50 19.79
N ARG A 6 -4.82 -6.19 20.58
CA ARG A 6 -5.27 -7.01 21.72
C ARG A 6 -6.57 -7.70 21.29
N MET A 7 -6.56 -9.03 21.10
CA MET A 7 -7.74 -9.80 20.63
C MET A 7 -8.51 -10.41 21.80
N LEU A 8 -9.84 -10.18 21.84
CA LEU A 8 -10.81 -10.95 22.62
C LEU A 8 -12.16 -10.97 21.85
N GLY A 9 -12.61 -12.19 21.52
CA GLY A 9 -13.98 -12.73 21.27
C GLY A 9 -15.09 -11.95 20.55
N GLU A 10 -15.62 -12.56 19.46
CA GLU A 10 -17.03 -12.88 19.07
C GLU A 10 -18.20 -11.99 19.59
N GLU A 11 -19.33 -11.71 18.93
CA GLU A 11 -20.00 -11.98 17.64
C GLU A 11 -21.26 -11.05 17.56
N TRP A 12 -21.93 -11.04 16.39
CA TRP A 12 -23.36 -10.70 16.10
C TRP A 12 -23.76 -9.38 15.40
N PHE A 13 -24.85 -9.55 14.65
CA PHE A 13 -25.37 -8.90 13.42
C PHE A 13 -26.21 -7.62 13.60
N LEU A 14 -26.50 -7.01 12.43
CA LEU A 14 -27.66 -6.18 12.03
C LEU A 14 -27.63 -4.66 12.23
N GLY A 15 -27.90 -3.94 11.14
CA GLY A 15 -28.41 -2.56 11.18
C GLY A 15 -28.04 -1.71 9.96
N GLN A 16 -28.83 -1.80 8.89
CA GLN A 16 -28.81 -0.89 7.75
C GLN A 16 -29.01 0.58 8.17
N CYS A 17 -28.29 1.49 7.54
CA CYS A 17 -28.80 2.82 7.19
C CYS A 17 -28.26 3.17 5.79
N LEU A 18 -29.09 2.94 4.78
CA LEU A 18 -28.96 3.54 3.46
C LEU A 18 -29.21 5.05 3.62
N VAL A 19 -28.18 5.87 3.39
CA VAL A 19 -28.38 7.29 3.08
C VAL A 19 -28.09 7.44 1.60
N GLU A 20 -29.17 7.61 0.84
CA GLU A 20 -29.20 7.97 -0.58
C GLU A 20 -28.57 9.37 -0.74
N MET A 21 -27.28 9.42 -1.04
CA MET A 21 -26.59 10.69 -1.35
C MET A 21 -26.66 10.95 -2.85
N ARG A 22 -27.64 11.76 -3.27
CA ARG A 22 -27.53 12.48 -4.55
C ARG A 22 -26.42 13.53 -4.42
N PRO A 23 -25.36 13.54 -5.25
CA PRO A 23 -24.29 14.50 -5.08
C PRO A 23 -24.72 15.86 -5.65
N SER A 24 -25.02 16.81 -4.77
CA SER A 24 -25.10 18.24 -5.11
C SER A 24 -23.72 18.93 -5.13
N LYS A 25 -22.63 18.14 -5.09
CA LYS A 25 -21.24 18.60 -5.09
C LYS A 25 -20.48 17.92 -6.24
N PRO A 26 -19.47 18.57 -6.85
CA PRO A 26 -18.58 17.94 -7.83
C PRO A 26 -18.01 16.64 -7.24
N LEU A 27 -17.98 15.56 -8.02
CA LEU A 27 -17.59 14.23 -7.52
C LEU A 27 -16.15 14.24 -6.99
N ILE A 28 -15.29 15.08 -7.57
CA ILE A 28 -13.91 15.30 -7.13
C ILE A 28 -13.83 15.92 -5.72
N SER A 29 -14.81 16.73 -5.30
CA SER A 29 -14.82 17.31 -3.95
C SER A 29 -14.90 16.26 -2.83
N LEU A 30 -15.41 15.05 -3.12
CA LEU A 30 -15.40 13.92 -2.17
C LEU A 30 -14.00 13.33 -1.98
N LEU A 31 -13.10 13.47 -2.96
CA LEU A 31 -11.69 13.08 -2.82
C LEU A 31 -10.93 14.04 -1.89
N ARG A 32 -11.42 15.29 -1.73
CA ARG A 32 -10.78 16.33 -0.91
C ARG A 32 -11.15 16.27 0.58
N ASP A 33 -12.21 15.58 1.00
CA ASP A 33 -12.71 15.60 2.39
C ASP A 33 -12.17 14.44 3.26
N GLN A 34 -11.26 14.76 4.19
CA GLN A 34 -10.69 13.81 5.16
C GLN A 34 -11.23 13.95 6.60
N SER A 35 -12.15 14.88 6.87
CA SER A 35 -12.24 15.56 8.17
C SER A 35 -13.33 15.11 9.18
N MET A 36 -13.88 13.91 9.08
CA MET A 36 -15.01 13.52 9.94
C MET A 36 -14.61 12.56 11.08
N ILE A 37 -14.37 13.12 12.28
CA ILE A 37 -14.79 12.65 13.63
C ILE A 37 -13.95 13.39 14.71
N LYS A 38 -14.59 14.04 15.70
CA LYS A 38 -13.93 14.81 16.78
C LYS A 38 -14.23 14.28 18.19
N ARG A 39 -13.25 14.52 19.08
CA ARG A 39 -13.20 14.55 20.58
C ARG A 39 -12.83 13.22 21.27
N ARG A 40 -11.73 13.10 22.04
CA ARG A 40 -11.18 13.71 23.30
C ARG A 40 -11.48 12.82 24.53
N HIS A 41 -10.46 12.14 25.08
CA HIS A 41 -9.89 12.38 26.42
C HIS A 41 -8.85 11.32 26.81
N ASP A 42 -7.93 11.78 27.65
CA ASP A 42 -6.81 11.12 28.31
C ASP A 42 -7.24 9.97 29.24
N ILE A 43 -6.33 9.01 29.50
CA ILE A 43 -5.92 8.51 30.84
C ILE A 43 -4.96 7.32 30.66
N CYS A 44 -3.77 7.43 31.26
CA CYS A 44 -2.86 6.32 31.53
C CYS A 44 -2.96 5.92 33.00
N ASP A 45 -3.45 4.72 33.32
CA ASP A 45 -2.89 3.86 34.38
C ASP A 45 -3.45 2.41 34.32
N PRO A 46 -2.70 1.38 34.75
CA PRO A 46 -3.03 -0.02 34.46
C PRO A 46 -3.62 -0.77 35.68
N HIS A 47 -4.64 -1.62 35.44
CA HIS A 47 -4.90 -2.77 36.31
C HIS A 47 -5.13 -4.06 35.49
N PRO A 48 -4.69 -5.23 36.01
CA PRO A 48 -4.70 -6.48 35.26
C PRO A 48 -6.00 -7.28 35.51
N ALA A 49 -6.55 -7.89 34.46
CA ALA A 49 -7.59 -8.91 34.59
C ALA A 49 -7.15 -10.23 33.94
N SER A 50 -7.46 -11.30 34.67
CA SER A 50 -7.03 -12.69 34.55
C SER A 50 -7.74 -13.50 33.45
N ILE A 51 -7.11 -14.61 33.06
CA ILE A 51 -7.49 -15.52 31.98
C ILE A 51 -8.18 -16.77 32.56
N LEU A 52 -9.24 -17.26 31.90
CA LEU A 52 -9.68 -18.65 31.99
C LEU A 52 -9.79 -19.28 30.58
N PRO A 53 -9.55 -20.60 30.43
CA PRO A 53 -9.30 -21.24 29.13
C PRO A 53 -10.52 -21.99 28.59
N ILE A 54 -10.76 -21.95 27.28
CA ILE A 54 -11.61 -22.95 26.60
C ILE A 54 -10.98 -23.42 25.28
N THR A 55 -11.20 -24.71 25.09
CA THR A 55 -10.62 -25.71 24.19
C THR A 55 -11.26 -25.78 22.80
N SER A 56 -10.47 -26.31 21.86
CA SER A 56 -10.82 -26.91 20.56
C SER A 56 -10.98 -25.98 19.33
N ARG A 57 -10.27 -26.34 18.24
CA ARG A 57 -10.25 -25.71 16.91
C ARG A 57 -10.65 -26.75 15.85
N PRO A 58 -11.32 -26.36 14.75
CA PRO A 58 -11.30 -27.12 13.50
C PRO A 58 -10.09 -26.75 12.63
N ARG A 59 -9.57 -27.73 11.88
CA ARG A 59 -8.48 -27.57 10.89
C ARG A 59 -9.07 -27.30 9.51
N ILE A 60 -8.47 -26.39 8.75
CA ILE A 60 -8.74 -26.18 7.33
C ILE A 60 -7.56 -26.80 6.55
N THR A 61 -7.82 -27.94 5.93
CA THR A 61 -6.99 -28.54 4.88
C THR A 61 -7.92 -28.78 3.71
N ASP A 62 -7.86 -27.94 2.67
CA ASP A 62 -8.32 -28.28 1.32
C ASP A 62 -7.78 -27.25 0.32
N VAL A 63 -6.76 -27.67 -0.44
CA VAL A 63 -6.26 -26.97 -1.63
C VAL A 63 -6.63 -27.87 -2.81
N GLY A 64 -7.50 -27.40 -3.70
CA GLY A 64 -8.19 -28.22 -4.69
C GLY A 64 -7.37 -28.63 -5.94
N PRO A 65 -7.93 -29.51 -6.81
CA PRO A 65 -7.20 -30.31 -7.80
C PRO A 65 -6.69 -29.58 -9.07
N LEU A 66 -6.97 -28.28 -9.22
CA LEU A 66 -6.71 -27.52 -10.47
C LEU A 66 -5.24 -27.20 -10.72
N GLN A 67 -4.37 -27.37 -9.72
CA GLN A 67 -2.93 -27.08 -9.81
C GLN A 67 -2.15 -28.08 -10.69
N LYS A 68 -2.74 -29.24 -11.04
CA LYS A 68 -2.06 -30.31 -11.81
C LYS A 68 -2.09 -30.14 -13.34
N ARG A 69 -3.00 -29.33 -13.90
CA ARG A 69 -3.27 -29.36 -15.35
C ARG A 69 -2.44 -28.40 -16.20
N TYR A 70 -1.69 -27.48 -15.59
CA TYR A 70 -0.87 -26.49 -16.31
C TYR A 70 0.57 -26.95 -16.58
N VAL A 71 0.94 -28.18 -16.22
CA VAL A 71 2.30 -28.72 -16.38
C VAL A 71 2.53 -29.31 -17.78
N GLU A 72 1.49 -29.60 -18.57
CA GLU A 72 1.64 -30.45 -19.75
C GLU A 72 1.66 -29.74 -21.11
N ASP A 73 1.27 -28.46 -21.22
CA ASP A 73 1.18 -27.78 -22.53
C ASP A 73 2.28 -26.70 -22.70
N GLY A 74 3.50 -27.17 -22.95
CA GLY A 74 4.70 -26.36 -23.18
C GLY A 74 4.76 -25.74 -24.59
N ARG A 75 3.92 -24.73 -24.86
CA ARG A 75 4.04 -23.90 -26.07
C ARG A 75 3.74 -22.43 -25.77
N ASP A 76 4.77 -21.73 -25.36
CA ASP A 76 5.14 -20.38 -25.78
C ASP A 76 6.41 -19.98 -25.00
N GLY A 77 7.37 -19.34 -25.66
CA GLY A 77 8.73 -19.07 -25.15
C GLY A 77 8.83 -18.06 -23.99
N LEU A 78 7.96 -18.14 -23.00
CA LEU A 78 8.11 -17.52 -21.70
C LEU A 78 8.77 -18.51 -20.74
N ILE A 79 9.79 -18.07 -20.02
CA ILE A 79 10.40 -18.84 -18.93
C ILE A 79 9.32 -19.10 -17.88
N ALA A 80 8.71 -20.29 -17.93
CA ALA A 80 7.80 -20.79 -16.93
C ALA A 80 8.63 -21.13 -15.68
N PHE A 81 8.63 -20.26 -14.69
CA PHE A 81 9.29 -20.53 -13.41
C PHE A 81 8.46 -21.56 -12.63
N HIS A 82 8.85 -22.83 -12.75
CA HIS A 82 8.28 -23.94 -11.98
C HIS A 82 8.54 -23.74 -10.48
N GLN A 83 7.47 -23.79 -9.68
CA GLN A 83 7.53 -23.78 -8.21
C GLN A 83 8.23 -25.01 -7.57
N ASN A 84 8.67 -25.99 -8.38
CA ASN A 84 9.26 -27.23 -7.88
C ASN A 84 10.78 -27.33 -8.07
N ASP A 85 11.37 -26.43 -8.85
CA ASP A 85 12.81 -26.25 -8.78
C ASP A 85 13.08 -25.38 -7.57
N ARG A 86 13.91 -25.90 -6.67
CA ARG A 86 14.59 -25.09 -5.66
C ARG A 86 15.47 -24.08 -6.40
N TYR A 87 14.87 -23.03 -6.93
CA TYR A 87 15.59 -21.89 -7.44
C TYR A 87 16.25 -21.28 -6.21
N ASN A 88 17.54 -21.57 -6.07
CA ASN A 88 18.39 -20.97 -5.08
C ASN A 88 18.57 -19.52 -5.56
N ALA A 89 17.56 -18.67 -5.33
CA ALA A 89 17.52 -17.27 -5.77
C ALA A 89 18.82 -16.54 -5.40
N THR A 90 19.41 -16.93 -4.26
CA THR A 90 20.73 -16.50 -3.82
C THR A 90 21.85 -16.78 -4.83
N LYS A 91 21.93 -17.96 -5.47
CA LYS A 91 23.01 -18.28 -6.41
C LYS A 91 22.85 -17.61 -7.78
N ALA A 92 21.62 -17.39 -8.22
CA ALA A 92 21.35 -16.75 -9.51
C ALA A 92 21.52 -15.23 -9.45
N ASP A 93 21.08 -14.59 -8.34
CA ASP A 93 21.25 -13.16 -8.10
C ASP A 93 22.73 -12.73 -8.15
N HIS A 94 23.64 -13.54 -7.61
CA HIS A 94 25.06 -13.19 -7.52
C HIS A 94 25.79 -13.12 -8.87
N ASN A 95 25.24 -13.73 -9.92
CA ASN A 95 25.81 -13.70 -11.27
C ASN A 95 24.99 -12.86 -12.27
N ALA A 96 23.84 -12.32 -11.84
CA ALA A 96 23.00 -11.47 -12.66
C ALA A 96 23.56 -10.04 -12.72
N ARG A 97 23.40 -9.37 -13.87
CA ARG A 97 23.67 -7.94 -13.98
C ARG A 97 22.62 -7.15 -13.18
N PRO A 98 22.95 -5.94 -12.70
CA PRO A 98 22.01 -5.14 -11.90
C PRO A 98 20.63 -4.98 -12.56
N GLU A 99 20.58 -4.72 -13.86
CA GLU A 99 19.33 -4.52 -14.60
C GLU A 99 18.50 -5.81 -14.66
N GLU A 100 19.17 -6.97 -14.85
CA GLU A 100 18.53 -8.29 -14.89
C GLU A 100 17.88 -8.62 -13.54
N THR A 101 18.52 -8.24 -12.43
CA THR A 101 17.94 -8.45 -11.08
C THR A 101 16.63 -7.68 -10.90
N SER A 102 16.60 -6.40 -11.30
CA SER A 102 15.39 -5.58 -11.24
C SER A 102 14.27 -6.13 -12.12
N GLU A 103 14.62 -6.55 -13.35
CA GLU A 103 13.66 -7.14 -14.28
C GLU A 103 13.06 -8.44 -13.73
N ILE A 104 13.89 -9.33 -13.15
CA ILE A 104 13.42 -10.57 -12.52
C ILE A 104 12.42 -10.27 -11.41
N TYR A 105 12.74 -9.38 -10.47
CA TYR A 105 11.86 -9.11 -9.34
C TYR A 105 10.59 -8.36 -9.75
N THR A 106 10.68 -7.47 -10.75
CA THR A 106 9.51 -6.83 -11.37
C THR A 106 8.61 -7.87 -12.05
N ALA A 107 9.20 -8.83 -12.77
CA ALA A 107 8.45 -9.91 -13.42
C ALA A 107 7.80 -10.83 -12.39
N VAL A 108 8.48 -11.16 -11.29
CA VAL A 108 7.93 -11.98 -10.19
C VAL A 108 6.72 -11.29 -9.58
N THR A 109 6.82 -10.01 -9.20
CA THR A 109 5.72 -9.28 -8.56
C THR A 109 4.53 -9.09 -9.50
N THR A 110 4.80 -8.76 -10.77
CA THR A 110 3.78 -8.60 -11.81
C THR A 110 3.08 -9.93 -12.07
N ASN A 111 3.82 -11.02 -12.27
CA ASN A 111 3.25 -12.33 -12.57
C ASN A 111 2.43 -12.87 -11.38
N ALA A 112 2.95 -12.73 -10.16
CA ALA A 112 2.27 -13.16 -8.96
C ALA A 112 0.97 -12.37 -8.71
N THR A 113 0.94 -11.09 -9.05
CA THR A 113 -0.25 -10.25 -8.87
C THR A 113 -1.25 -10.41 -10.01
N ALA A 114 -0.79 -10.35 -11.25
CA ALA A 114 -1.66 -10.36 -12.43
C ALA A 114 -2.17 -11.75 -12.80
N LYS A 115 -1.38 -12.81 -12.58
CA LYS A 115 -1.69 -14.15 -13.13
C LYS A 115 -2.10 -15.19 -12.10
N TYR A 116 -1.77 -15.02 -10.81
CA TYR A 116 -2.09 -16.05 -9.81
C TYR A 116 -3.57 -16.08 -9.40
N PHE A 117 -4.26 -14.93 -9.47
CA PHE A 117 -5.63 -14.82 -8.99
C PHE A 117 -6.67 -15.02 -10.09
N SER A 118 -6.38 -14.57 -11.30
CA SER A 118 -7.31 -14.62 -12.43
C SER A 118 -6.54 -14.59 -13.74
N HIS A 119 -7.14 -15.12 -14.80
CA HIS A 119 -6.68 -14.94 -16.19
C HIS A 119 -7.17 -13.62 -16.81
N ARG A 120 -8.01 -12.88 -16.07
CA ARG A 120 -8.58 -11.59 -16.45
C ARG A 120 -8.12 -10.51 -15.50
N GLU A 121 -7.70 -9.38 -16.05
CA GLU A 121 -7.44 -8.14 -15.31
C GLU A 121 -8.69 -7.26 -15.41
N GLU A 122 -9.41 -7.14 -14.30
CA GLU A 122 -10.64 -6.35 -14.25
C GLU A 122 -10.41 -5.03 -13.53
N PHE A 123 -11.03 -3.96 -14.03
CA PHE A 123 -11.06 -2.68 -13.32
C PHE A 123 -12.02 -2.79 -12.13
N SER A 124 -11.46 -3.09 -10.95
CA SER A 124 -12.24 -3.17 -9.72
C SER A 124 -12.45 -1.79 -9.12
N PHE A 125 -13.71 -1.37 -9.01
CA PHE A 125 -14.09 -0.12 -8.37
C PHE A 125 -15.34 -0.32 -7.51
N ASP A 126 -15.51 0.58 -6.55
CA ASP A 126 -16.71 0.70 -5.73
C ASP A 126 -17.09 2.18 -5.73
N GLN A 127 -18.35 2.51 -5.99
CA GLN A 127 -18.82 3.90 -6.02
C GLN A 127 -18.62 4.63 -4.68
N ARG A 128 -18.52 3.89 -3.57
CA ARG A 128 -18.21 4.43 -2.24
C ARG A 128 -16.71 4.70 -2.04
N GLY A 129 -15.89 4.30 -3.01
CA GLY A 129 -14.43 4.40 -2.98
C GLY A 129 -13.77 3.22 -2.25
N PHE A 130 -12.56 2.88 -2.69
CA PHE A 130 -11.76 1.77 -2.14
C PHE A 130 -11.51 1.88 -0.63
N SER A 131 -11.43 3.11 -0.12
CA SER A 131 -11.28 3.39 1.31
C SER A 131 -12.40 2.82 2.18
N THR A 132 -13.58 2.55 1.60
CA THR A 132 -14.71 1.92 2.31
C THR A 132 -14.34 0.54 2.86
N ILE A 133 -13.56 -0.25 2.12
CA ILE A 133 -13.09 -1.57 2.58
C ILE A 133 -12.24 -1.39 3.84
N LEU A 134 -11.26 -0.49 3.80
CA LEU A 134 -10.36 -0.23 4.92
C LEU A 134 -11.10 0.33 6.14
N ARG A 135 -12.08 1.22 5.93
CA ARG A 135 -12.92 1.78 7.00
C ARG A 135 -13.78 0.70 7.65
N ASN A 136 -14.37 -0.20 6.87
CA ASN A 136 -15.19 -1.29 7.39
C ASN A 136 -14.37 -2.32 8.16
N GLU A 137 -13.16 -2.65 7.68
CA GLU A 137 -12.23 -3.51 8.41
C GLU A 137 -11.78 -2.85 9.72
N ALA A 138 -11.46 -1.55 9.68
CA ALA A 138 -11.11 -0.76 10.87
C ALA A 138 -12.25 -0.70 11.90
N ALA A 139 -13.50 -0.56 11.45
CA ALA A 139 -14.68 -0.45 12.32
C ALA A 139 -14.93 -1.70 13.20
N ARG A 140 -14.33 -2.85 12.85
CA ARG A 140 -14.40 -4.08 13.66
C ARG A 140 -13.60 -4.01 14.95
N TYR A 141 -12.68 -3.06 15.07
CA TYR A 141 -11.86 -2.88 16.26
C TYR A 141 -12.44 -1.75 17.13
N SER A 142 -12.47 -1.95 18.45
CA SER A 142 -12.89 -0.87 19.37
C SER A 142 -12.00 0.37 19.15
N ARG A 143 -12.61 1.56 19.17
CA ARG A 143 -11.90 2.83 19.12
C ARG A 143 -10.87 2.97 20.24
N ASP A 144 -11.08 2.30 21.38
CA ASP A 144 -10.11 2.25 22.49
C ASP A 144 -8.82 1.48 22.13
N ARG A 145 -8.84 0.70 21.04
CA ARG A 145 -7.71 -0.12 20.55
C ARG A 145 -7.09 0.43 19.26
N MET A 146 -7.71 1.44 18.65
CA MET A 146 -7.23 2.11 17.45
C MET A 146 -7.10 3.60 17.71
N LEU A 147 -5.86 4.10 17.76
CA LEU A 147 -5.58 5.55 17.74
C LEU A 147 -5.81 6.14 16.34
N VAL A 148 -6.89 5.73 15.67
CA VAL A 148 -7.22 6.08 14.29
C VAL A 148 -8.50 6.90 14.31
N GLY A 149 -8.47 8.05 13.63
CA GLY A 149 -9.63 8.93 13.49
C GLY A 149 -9.66 10.12 14.45
N SER A 150 -8.56 10.46 15.10
CA SER A 150 -8.38 11.82 15.63
C SER A 150 -7.82 12.70 14.52
N GLU A 151 -8.55 13.74 14.14
CA GLU A 151 -7.94 14.93 13.55
C GLU A 151 -7.31 15.77 14.68
N PRO A 152 -6.02 16.14 14.58
CA PRO A 152 -5.08 15.88 13.48
C PRO A 152 -4.55 14.44 13.45
N ILE A 153 -4.23 13.94 12.24
CA ILE A 153 -3.56 12.65 12.02
C ILE A 153 -2.35 12.53 12.96
N ARG A 154 -2.36 11.51 13.82
CA ARG A 154 -1.29 11.25 14.78
C ARG A 154 -0.18 10.45 14.11
N LEU A 155 0.98 11.08 13.96
CA LEU A 155 2.16 10.43 13.40
C LEU A 155 3.02 9.89 14.54
N SER A 156 3.46 8.63 14.41
CA SER A 156 4.46 8.07 15.30
C SER A 156 5.85 8.55 14.86
N ASN A 157 6.55 9.28 15.72
CA ASN A 157 7.85 9.88 15.43
C ASN A 157 9.02 9.19 16.15
N GLU A 158 8.74 8.32 17.12
CA GLU A 158 9.77 7.53 17.77
C GLU A 158 9.28 6.13 18.18
N ILE A 159 10.13 5.13 17.97
CA ILE A 159 9.97 3.76 18.44
C ILE A 159 11.17 3.40 19.32
N ALA A 160 10.96 3.42 20.63
CA ALA A 160 11.95 3.00 21.62
C ALA A 160 11.67 1.57 22.07
N GLN A 161 12.69 0.73 22.24
CA GLN A 161 12.54 -0.62 22.76
C GLN A 161 13.63 -0.98 23.76
N ASP A 162 13.25 -1.79 24.74
CA ASP A 162 14.14 -2.37 25.74
C ASP A 162 14.00 -3.90 25.78
N ARG A 163 14.70 -4.55 26.71
CA ARG A 163 14.67 -6.00 26.87
C ARG A 163 13.26 -6.57 27.15
N PHE A 164 12.27 -5.76 27.52
CA PHE A 164 10.93 -6.20 27.94
C PHE A 164 9.79 -5.65 27.08
N SER A 165 9.98 -4.53 26.38
CA SER A 165 8.89 -3.78 25.79
C SER A 165 9.33 -2.89 24.62
N VAL A 166 8.32 -2.36 23.93
CA VAL A 166 8.41 -1.29 22.94
C VAL A 166 7.52 -0.15 23.41
N THR A 167 8.01 1.08 23.32
CA THR A 167 7.27 2.33 23.55
C THR A 167 7.25 3.12 22.25
N VAL A 168 6.06 3.41 21.75
CA VAL A 168 5.86 4.23 20.55
C VAL A 168 5.41 5.60 20.99
N HIS A 169 6.08 6.64 20.54
CA HIS A 169 5.72 8.03 20.78
C HIS A 169 5.09 8.63 19.53
N SER A 170 4.06 9.46 19.73
CA SER A 170 3.44 10.25 18.68
C SER A 170 3.85 11.72 18.74
N THR A 171 3.67 12.42 17.62
CA THR A 171 3.98 13.84 17.45
C THR A 171 3.19 14.77 18.37
N ASP A 172 2.07 14.32 18.92
CA ASP A 172 1.26 15.06 19.91
C ASP A 172 1.69 14.81 21.37
N GLY A 173 2.74 14.01 21.58
CA GLY A 173 3.30 13.71 22.90
C GLY A 173 2.68 12.51 23.61
N GLU A 174 1.66 11.87 23.04
CA GLU A 174 1.13 10.60 23.56
C GLU A 174 2.14 9.46 23.36
N CYS A 175 2.01 8.40 24.16
CA CYS A 175 2.82 7.20 23.99
C CYS A 175 2.04 5.92 24.32
N VAL A 176 2.43 4.83 23.64
CA VAL A 176 1.87 3.49 23.88
C VAL A 176 3.01 2.54 24.17
N ARG A 177 2.93 1.85 25.32
CA ARG A 177 3.89 0.81 25.71
C ARG A 177 3.27 -0.59 25.54
N ALA A 178 3.98 -1.47 24.85
CA ALA A 178 3.55 -2.83 24.55
C ALA A 178 4.72 -3.83 24.65
N LYS A 179 4.44 -5.13 24.65
CA LYS A 179 5.50 -6.17 24.63
C LYS A 179 6.23 -6.28 23.30
N TYR A 180 5.52 -5.94 22.21
CA TYR A 180 5.96 -6.00 20.82
C TYR A 180 5.26 -4.87 20.06
N ALA A 181 5.86 -4.42 18.96
CA ALA A 181 5.24 -3.52 18.01
C ALA A 181 5.35 -4.09 16.59
N ILE A 182 4.33 -3.87 15.77
CA ILE A 182 4.42 -4.05 14.32
C ILE A 182 4.57 -2.66 13.73
N THR A 183 5.67 -2.42 13.02
CA THR A 183 5.84 -1.21 12.22
C THR A 183 5.39 -1.48 10.79
N THR A 184 4.48 -0.64 10.31
CA THR A 184 3.99 -0.63 8.92
C THR A 184 4.19 0.74 8.28
N PHE A 185 5.25 1.45 8.65
CA PHE A 185 5.64 2.67 7.93
C PHE A 185 5.90 2.35 6.47
N SER A 186 5.54 3.29 5.59
CA SER A 186 5.96 3.21 4.19
C SER A 186 7.49 3.22 4.12
N LEU A 187 8.04 2.70 3.02
CA LEU A 187 9.48 2.78 2.77
C LEU A 187 9.95 4.24 2.80
N GLY A 188 9.20 5.15 2.19
CA GLY A 188 9.49 6.59 2.21
C GLY A 188 9.60 7.19 3.62
N VAL A 189 8.72 6.82 4.56
CA VAL A 189 8.82 7.27 5.97
C VAL A 189 10.06 6.70 6.66
N LEU A 190 10.44 5.46 6.36
CA LEU A 190 11.68 4.87 6.90
C LEU A 190 12.95 5.51 6.33
N GLN A 191 12.87 6.05 5.11
CA GLN A 191 13.99 6.72 4.42
C GLN A 191 14.07 8.22 4.75
N HIS A 192 12.95 8.85 5.09
CA HIS A 192 12.90 10.30 5.29
C HIS A 192 13.59 10.71 6.61
N PRO A 193 14.62 11.59 6.56
CA PRO A 193 15.29 12.06 7.75
C PRO A 193 14.31 12.72 8.74
N GLY A 194 14.36 12.30 10.01
CA GLY A 194 13.55 12.86 11.08
C GLY A 194 12.08 12.46 11.09
N ALA A 195 11.59 11.65 10.13
CA ALA A 195 10.21 11.20 10.12
C ALA A 195 9.93 10.20 11.26
N VAL A 196 10.87 9.28 11.52
CA VAL A 196 10.81 8.36 12.66
C VAL A 196 12.21 8.07 13.21
N ARG A 197 12.36 8.11 14.53
CA ARG A 197 13.56 7.68 15.26
C ARG A 197 13.37 6.29 15.86
N PHE A 198 14.38 5.43 15.75
CA PHE A 198 14.43 4.15 16.48
C PHE A 198 15.44 4.26 17.62
N THR A 199 15.09 3.74 18.80
CA THR A 199 15.99 3.71 19.96
C THR A 199 15.97 2.31 20.60
N PRO A 200 17.09 1.55 20.61
CA PRO A 200 18.36 1.86 19.95
C PRO A 200 18.22 2.03 18.44
N GLU A 201 19.21 2.66 17.81
CA GLU A 201 19.24 2.79 16.36
C GLU A 201 19.13 1.43 15.67
N LEU A 202 18.49 1.41 14.49
CA LEU A 202 18.42 0.20 13.69
C LEU A 202 19.84 -0.28 13.35
N PRO A 203 20.12 -1.59 13.35
CA PRO A 203 21.44 -2.09 13.00
C PRO A 203 21.78 -1.75 11.55
N LYS A 204 23.08 -1.63 11.26
CA LYS A 204 23.57 -1.16 9.94
C LYS A 204 22.99 -1.95 8.77
N TRP A 205 22.89 -3.28 8.88
CA TRP A 205 22.31 -4.14 7.85
C TRP A 205 20.84 -3.80 7.53
N LYS A 206 20.07 -3.31 8.52
CA LYS A 206 18.68 -2.89 8.35
C LYS A 206 18.61 -1.51 7.70
N GLN A 207 19.46 -0.57 8.15
CA GLN A 207 19.55 0.76 7.56
C GLN A 207 19.94 0.67 6.08
N ASP A 208 20.94 -0.15 5.77
CA ASP A 208 21.41 -0.37 4.39
C ASP A 208 20.32 -1.00 3.53
N ALA A 209 19.57 -1.96 4.07
CA ALA A 209 18.43 -2.53 3.37
C ALA A 209 17.32 -1.50 3.09
N ILE A 210 16.96 -0.67 4.07
CA ILE A 210 15.99 0.43 3.87
C ILE A 210 16.48 1.39 2.79
N ALA A 211 17.75 1.77 2.82
CA ALA A 211 18.34 2.71 1.86
C ALA A 211 18.52 2.13 0.45
N SER A 212 18.62 0.80 0.32
CA SER A 212 18.85 0.14 -0.97
C SER A 212 17.60 0.05 -1.84
N PHE A 213 16.40 0.10 -1.25
CA PHE A 213 15.15 0.06 -2.01
C PHE A 213 14.71 1.45 -2.47
N GLU A 214 13.92 1.51 -3.53
CA GLU A 214 13.43 2.78 -4.08
C GLU A 214 11.97 3.00 -3.68
N MET A 215 11.66 4.16 -3.12
CA MET A 215 10.28 4.62 -2.99
C MET A 215 9.91 5.38 -4.27
N VAL A 216 9.06 4.79 -5.12
CA VAL A 216 8.66 5.41 -6.38
C VAL A 216 7.42 6.26 -6.22
N THR A 217 7.21 7.15 -7.19
CA THR A 217 6.03 8.03 -7.25
C THR A 217 5.25 7.79 -8.52
N TYR A 218 3.94 7.58 -8.34
CA TYR A 218 2.95 7.34 -9.36
C TYR A 218 1.75 8.24 -9.09
N THR A 219 1.54 9.24 -9.93
CA THR A 219 0.53 10.28 -9.69
C THR A 219 -0.61 10.14 -10.68
N LYS A 220 -1.82 9.99 -10.16
CA LYS A 220 -3.08 9.99 -10.91
C LYS A 220 -3.77 11.33 -10.75
N ILE A 221 -4.01 12.01 -11.87
CA ILE A 221 -4.59 13.34 -11.96
C ILE A 221 -6.00 13.21 -12.49
N PHE A 222 -6.97 13.45 -11.62
CA PHE A 222 -8.39 13.37 -11.94
C PHE A 222 -8.85 14.71 -12.50
N LEU A 223 -9.47 14.70 -13.68
CA LEU A 223 -10.00 15.88 -14.35
C LEU A 223 -11.49 15.64 -14.61
N GLN A 224 -12.36 16.48 -14.03
CA GLN A 224 -13.80 16.39 -14.27
C GLN A 224 -14.22 17.43 -15.31
N PHE A 225 -14.82 16.99 -16.42
CA PHE A 225 -15.24 17.86 -17.52
C PHE A 225 -16.76 18.08 -17.55
N PRO A 226 -17.25 19.16 -18.19
CA PRO A 226 -18.70 19.36 -18.36
C PRO A 226 -19.34 18.29 -19.25
N TYR A 227 -18.60 17.76 -20.23
CA TYR A 227 -19.01 16.63 -21.08
C TYR A 227 -17.77 15.86 -21.56
N SER A 228 -17.97 14.58 -21.89
CA SER A 228 -16.92 13.74 -22.45
C SER A 228 -16.72 14.01 -23.94
N PHE A 229 -15.48 14.30 -24.34
CA PHE A 229 -15.09 14.56 -25.74
C PHE A 229 -14.22 13.43 -26.34
N TRP A 230 -13.83 12.45 -25.52
CA TRP A 230 -13.02 11.30 -25.88
C TRP A 230 -13.87 10.13 -26.40
N PRO A 231 -13.27 9.18 -27.14
CA PRO A 231 -13.95 7.94 -27.52
C PRO A 231 -14.18 7.03 -26.31
N GLN A 232 -15.12 6.11 -26.44
CA GLN A 232 -15.44 5.10 -25.41
C GLN A 232 -14.42 3.96 -25.43
N THR A 233 -13.17 4.27 -25.06
CA THR A 233 -12.05 3.32 -24.97
C THR A 233 -11.44 3.33 -23.58
N GLN A 234 -10.88 2.20 -23.15
CA GLN A 234 -10.30 2.06 -21.80
C GLN A 234 -9.04 2.89 -21.57
N TYR A 235 -8.25 3.08 -22.62
CA TYR A 235 -6.98 3.80 -22.56
C TYR A 235 -6.84 4.72 -23.76
N LEU A 236 -6.19 5.85 -23.54
CA LEU A 236 -5.76 6.79 -24.56
C LEU A 236 -4.28 7.07 -24.31
N TYR A 237 -3.47 7.00 -25.37
CA TYR A 237 -2.04 7.21 -25.27
C TYR A 237 -1.64 8.49 -26.00
N TYR A 238 -0.75 9.24 -25.37
CA TYR A 238 -0.08 10.38 -25.98
C TYR A 238 1.42 10.09 -26.06
N ALA A 239 1.98 10.21 -27.26
CA ALA A 239 3.41 10.14 -27.48
C ALA A 239 3.90 11.56 -27.75
N ASP A 240 4.44 12.21 -26.71
CA ASP A 240 5.07 13.51 -26.88
C ASP A 240 6.28 13.40 -27.84
N PRO A 241 6.44 14.34 -28.79
CA PRO A 241 7.50 14.25 -29.79
C PRO A 241 8.91 14.47 -29.23
N VAL A 242 9.06 15.01 -28.02
CA VAL A 242 10.35 15.42 -27.45
C VAL A 242 10.57 14.79 -26.06
N GLU A 243 9.56 14.79 -25.21
CA GLU A 243 9.72 14.46 -23.79
C GLU A 243 9.06 13.13 -23.41
N ARG A 244 9.89 12.13 -23.13
CA ARG A 244 9.40 10.81 -22.73
C ARG A 244 8.67 10.89 -21.39
N GLY A 245 7.42 10.42 -21.37
CA GLY A 245 6.62 10.34 -20.15
C GLY A 245 5.80 11.60 -19.84
N TYR A 246 5.80 12.59 -20.74
CA TYR A 246 4.97 13.78 -20.64
C TYR A 246 3.50 13.45 -20.91
N TYR A 247 2.70 13.32 -19.83
CA TYR A 247 1.29 12.93 -19.82
C TYR A 247 0.90 11.82 -20.82
N PRO A 248 1.52 10.63 -20.74
CA PRO A 248 1.48 9.64 -21.83
C PRO A 248 0.22 8.79 -21.82
N LEU A 249 -0.53 8.78 -20.70
CA LEU A 249 -1.61 7.85 -20.45
C LEU A 249 -2.82 8.58 -19.87
N PHE A 250 -3.96 8.42 -20.54
CA PHE A 250 -5.25 8.85 -20.05
C PHE A 250 -6.23 7.67 -19.95
N GLN A 251 -7.07 7.69 -18.92
CA GLN A 251 -8.09 6.66 -18.66
C GLN A 251 -9.46 7.32 -18.42
N PRO A 252 -10.43 7.13 -19.33
CA PRO A 252 -11.82 7.51 -19.10
C PRO A 252 -12.44 6.69 -17.96
N LEU A 253 -13.13 7.35 -17.03
CA LEU A 253 -13.91 6.65 -15.99
C LEU A 253 -15.41 6.62 -16.26
N ASP A 254 -15.88 7.38 -17.25
CA ASP A 254 -17.29 7.49 -17.61
C ASP A 254 -17.80 6.37 -18.52
N LEU A 255 -17.00 5.33 -18.71
CA LEU A 255 -17.34 4.16 -19.52
C LEU A 255 -18.53 3.38 -18.94
N PRO A 256 -19.32 2.70 -19.78
CA PRO A 256 -20.39 1.81 -19.33
C PRO A 256 -19.94 0.80 -18.29
N GLY A 257 -20.69 0.69 -17.20
CA GLY A 257 -20.38 -0.19 -16.08
C GLY A 257 -19.22 0.26 -15.17
N VAL A 258 -18.67 1.47 -15.36
CA VAL A 258 -17.64 2.06 -14.48
C VAL A 258 -18.25 3.21 -13.66
N LEU A 259 -18.03 4.47 -14.06
CA LEU A 259 -18.62 5.65 -13.42
C LEU A 259 -19.36 6.47 -14.49
N GLU A 260 -20.35 5.84 -15.13
CA GLU A 260 -21.18 6.43 -16.18
C GLU A 260 -21.67 7.84 -15.81
N GLY A 261 -21.49 8.79 -16.73
CA GLY A 261 -21.88 10.19 -16.53
C GLY A 261 -20.98 11.00 -15.60
N SER A 262 -19.87 10.43 -15.09
CA SER A 262 -18.91 11.18 -14.26
C SER A 262 -18.17 12.27 -15.04
N ASN A 263 -17.97 12.07 -16.34
CA ASN A 263 -17.12 12.87 -17.22
C ASN A 263 -15.71 13.07 -16.64
N ILE A 264 -15.18 12.03 -15.97
CA ILE A 264 -13.85 12.06 -15.37
C ILE A 264 -12.84 11.38 -16.28
N LEU A 265 -11.75 12.08 -16.55
CA LEU A 265 -10.56 11.56 -17.20
C LEU A 265 -9.41 11.53 -16.19
N ILE A 266 -8.70 10.42 -16.08
CA ILE A 266 -7.46 10.33 -15.30
C ILE A 266 -6.29 10.52 -16.24
N ALA A 267 -5.41 11.49 -16.00
CA ALA A 267 -4.07 11.51 -16.56
C ALA A 267 -3.11 10.83 -15.57
N THR A 268 -2.18 10.02 -16.08
CA THR A 268 -1.21 9.31 -15.25
C THR A 268 0.21 9.69 -15.63
N VAL A 269 1.01 10.09 -14.64
CA VAL A 269 2.44 10.35 -14.76
C VAL A 269 3.21 9.55 -13.71
N VAL A 270 4.44 9.17 -14.03
CA VAL A 270 5.28 8.30 -13.20
C VAL A 270 6.71 8.82 -13.15
N ASN A 271 7.47 8.40 -12.13
CA ASN A 271 8.89 8.72 -11.98
C ASN A 271 9.15 10.24 -12.05
N GLY A 272 10.11 10.70 -12.86
CA GLY A 272 10.50 12.11 -12.96
C GLY A 272 9.33 13.06 -13.20
N GLU A 273 8.37 12.65 -14.03
CA GLU A 273 7.19 13.45 -14.34
C GLU A 273 6.22 13.54 -13.17
N ALA A 274 6.09 12.47 -12.37
CA ALA A 274 5.34 12.52 -11.13
C ALA A 274 5.97 13.49 -10.11
N TYR A 275 7.29 13.43 -9.93
CA TYR A 275 8.01 14.37 -9.06
C TYR A 275 7.86 15.82 -9.51
N ARG A 276 7.96 16.07 -10.83
CA ARG A 276 7.77 17.40 -11.42
C ARG A 276 6.36 17.92 -11.17
N VAL A 277 5.34 17.13 -11.51
CA VAL A 277 3.93 17.53 -11.38
C VAL A 277 3.53 17.76 -9.91
N GLU A 278 4.01 16.94 -8.97
CA GLU A 278 3.68 17.15 -7.55
C GLU A 278 4.27 18.46 -7.00
N GLN A 279 5.37 18.97 -7.58
CA GLN A 279 5.99 20.25 -7.21
C GLN A 279 5.35 21.47 -7.89
N GLN A 280 4.47 21.25 -8.87
CA GLN A 280 3.80 22.33 -9.60
C GLN A 280 2.54 22.83 -8.89
N SER A 281 2.14 24.05 -9.25
CA SER A 281 0.81 24.55 -8.94
C SER A 281 -0.25 23.79 -9.75
N GLU A 282 -1.45 23.67 -9.17
CA GLU A 282 -2.59 23.02 -9.84
C GLU A 282 -2.92 23.70 -11.19
N ALA A 283 -2.70 25.02 -11.29
CA ALA A 283 -2.94 25.80 -12.51
C ALA A 283 -1.94 25.46 -13.63
N GLU A 284 -0.66 25.29 -13.30
CA GLU A 284 0.37 24.89 -14.27
C GLU A 284 0.10 23.48 -14.79
N THR A 285 -0.12 22.51 -13.89
CA THR A 285 -0.46 21.12 -14.27
C THR A 285 -1.73 21.07 -15.12
N ARG A 286 -2.76 21.85 -14.78
CA ARG A 286 -3.98 21.98 -15.60
C ARG A 286 -3.67 22.51 -17.00
N SER A 287 -2.87 23.58 -17.09
CA SER A 287 -2.52 24.19 -18.38
C SER A 287 -1.79 23.21 -19.30
N GLU A 288 -0.79 22.50 -18.77
CA GLU A 288 -0.01 21.51 -19.51
C GLU A 288 -0.88 20.35 -20.03
N ILE A 289 -1.71 19.76 -19.16
CA ILE A 289 -2.60 18.67 -19.56
C ILE A 289 -3.59 19.14 -20.64
N MET A 290 -4.14 20.35 -20.51
CA MET A 290 -5.06 20.88 -21.51
C MET A 290 -4.40 21.14 -22.86
N GLU A 291 -3.12 21.52 -22.88
CA GLU A 291 -2.36 21.60 -24.12
C GLU A 291 -2.25 20.22 -24.79
N VAL A 292 -1.91 19.18 -24.03
CA VAL A 292 -1.85 17.79 -24.52
C VAL A 292 -3.21 17.34 -25.04
N LEU A 293 -4.29 17.52 -24.29
CA LEU A 293 -5.64 17.08 -24.69
C LEU A 293 -6.12 17.81 -25.95
N ARG A 294 -5.87 19.12 -26.08
CA ARG A 294 -6.19 19.87 -27.30
C ARG A 294 -5.35 19.41 -28.51
N LYS A 295 -4.10 18.99 -28.30
CA LYS A 295 -3.26 18.37 -29.34
C LYS A 295 -3.76 16.98 -29.74
N MET A 296 -4.29 16.20 -28.81
CA MET A 296 -4.84 14.86 -29.08
C MET A 296 -6.18 14.93 -29.84
N PHE A 297 -7.03 15.89 -29.49
CA PHE A 297 -8.40 16.01 -30.00
C PHE A 297 -8.59 17.29 -30.82
N LYS A 298 -7.71 17.54 -31.80
CA LYS A 298 -7.68 18.78 -32.62
C LYS A 298 -9.01 19.11 -33.31
N ASP A 299 -9.79 18.08 -33.65
CA ASP A 299 -11.07 18.21 -34.36
C ASP A 299 -12.27 18.36 -33.39
N LYS A 300 -12.02 18.55 -32.10
CA LYS A 300 -13.04 18.69 -31.06
C LYS A 300 -12.88 20.01 -30.32
N ASP A 301 -14.01 20.56 -29.87
CA ASP A 301 -14.00 21.63 -28.88
C ASP A 301 -13.78 21.03 -27.49
N VAL A 302 -12.53 21.09 -27.02
CA VAL A 302 -12.09 20.52 -25.74
C VAL A 302 -12.26 21.58 -24.64
N PRO A 303 -13.27 21.45 -23.76
CA PRO A 303 -13.53 22.43 -22.71
C PRO A 303 -12.49 22.33 -21.60
N ASP A 304 -12.30 23.39 -20.83
CA ASP A 304 -11.51 23.30 -19.59
C ASP A 304 -12.24 22.41 -18.54
N PRO A 305 -11.51 21.69 -17.67
CA PRO A 305 -12.13 20.86 -16.64
C PRO A 305 -12.79 21.74 -15.58
N MET A 306 -13.91 21.30 -15.02
CA MET A 306 -14.60 21.94 -13.91
C MET A 306 -13.85 21.79 -12.57
N ASP A 307 -13.13 20.69 -12.40
CA ASP A 307 -12.31 20.42 -11.20
C ASP A 307 -11.14 19.51 -11.58
N ILE A 308 -10.06 19.61 -10.82
CA ILE A 308 -8.83 18.82 -10.97
C ILE A 308 -8.33 18.42 -9.59
N TYR A 309 -7.93 17.17 -9.42
CA TYR A 309 -7.39 16.71 -8.13
C TYR A 309 -6.34 15.62 -8.32
N TYR A 310 -5.30 15.69 -7.51
CA TYR A 310 -4.29 14.65 -7.37
C TYR A 310 -3.66 14.75 -5.98
N ALA A 311 -3.36 13.61 -5.39
CA ALA A 311 -2.56 13.56 -4.17
C ALA A 311 -1.09 13.81 -4.53
N ARG A 312 -0.38 14.56 -3.67
CA ARG A 312 1.06 14.80 -3.79
C ARG A 312 1.79 13.83 -2.88
N TRP A 313 1.85 12.56 -3.27
CA TRP A 313 2.32 11.45 -2.41
C TRP A 313 3.71 11.68 -1.83
N THR A 314 4.59 12.36 -2.57
CA THR A 314 5.96 12.70 -2.13
C THR A 314 5.99 13.69 -0.98
N GLN A 315 4.94 14.50 -0.84
CA GLN A 315 4.81 15.54 0.18
C GLN A 315 3.98 15.06 1.38
N GLU A 316 3.31 13.91 1.27
CA GLU A 316 2.51 13.35 2.36
C GLU A 316 3.43 12.80 3.46
N PRO A 317 3.40 13.36 4.69
CA PRO A 317 4.36 13.01 5.74
C PRO A 317 4.18 11.58 6.28
N TRP A 318 3.09 10.91 5.94
CA TRP A 318 2.83 9.50 6.28
C TRP A 318 3.18 8.53 5.14
N SER A 319 3.66 9.02 3.99
CA SER A 319 3.98 8.17 2.84
C SER A 319 5.34 8.49 2.22
N TYR A 320 5.62 9.76 1.90
CA TYR A 320 6.81 10.20 1.15
C TYR A 320 7.04 9.42 -0.16
N GLY A 321 5.97 9.22 -0.92
CA GLY A 321 5.94 8.49 -2.19
C GLY A 321 4.73 7.57 -2.30
N SER A 322 4.63 6.82 -3.39
CA SER A 322 3.46 5.98 -3.68
C SER A 322 3.64 4.56 -3.17
N TYR A 323 4.67 3.85 -3.63
CA TYR A 323 4.93 2.46 -3.25
C TYR A 323 6.40 2.09 -3.48
N SER A 324 6.85 1.00 -2.87
CA SER A 324 8.23 0.52 -3.04
C SER A 324 8.46 -0.16 -4.39
N ASN A 325 9.66 0.02 -4.91
CA ASN A 325 10.18 -0.69 -6.06
C ASN A 325 11.49 -1.39 -5.69
N TRP A 326 11.75 -2.52 -6.34
CA TRP A 326 12.99 -3.28 -6.16
C TRP A 326 14.00 -2.85 -7.22
N PRO A 327 15.04 -2.07 -6.87
CA PRO A 327 15.90 -1.47 -7.87
C PRO A 327 17.02 -2.42 -8.34
N PRO A 328 17.71 -2.06 -9.44
CA PRO A 328 18.84 -2.82 -9.96
C PRO A 328 19.92 -3.10 -8.91
N GLY A 329 20.44 -4.33 -8.92
CA GLY A 329 21.56 -4.74 -8.06
C GLY A 329 21.19 -5.02 -6.59
N VAL A 330 19.92 -4.93 -6.22
CA VAL A 330 19.46 -5.31 -4.87
C VAL A 330 19.17 -6.80 -4.81
N SER A 331 19.81 -7.50 -3.88
CA SER A 331 19.66 -8.97 -3.75
C SER A 331 18.43 -9.38 -2.95
N ALA A 332 17.95 -10.63 -3.11
CA ALA A 332 16.95 -11.21 -2.22
C ALA A 332 17.36 -11.17 -0.75
N ARG A 333 18.67 -11.25 -0.45
CA ARG A 333 19.18 -11.14 0.91
C ARG A 333 18.97 -9.73 1.49
N THR A 334 19.17 -8.70 0.68
CA THR A 334 18.88 -7.32 1.07
C THR A 334 17.39 -7.12 1.32
N HIS A 335 16.51 -7.72 0.51
CA HIS A 335 15.06 -7.72 0.79
C HIS A 335 14.71 -8.45 2.09
N GLN A 336 15.35 -9.60 2.37
CA GLN A 336 15.18 -10.29 3.65
C GLN A 336 15.58 -9.38 4.82
N HIS A 337 16.71 -8.69 4.71
CA HIS A 337 17.10 -7.68 5.67
C HIS A 337 16.08 -6.53 5.78
N LEU A 338 15.36 -6.15 4.73
CA LEU A 338 14.26 -5.16 4.84
C LEU A 338 13.09 -5.71 5.67
N ARG A 339 12.74 -6.99 5.48
CA ARG A 339 11.64 -7.69 6.15
C ARG A 339 11.93 -8.18 7.57
N GLU A 340 13.20 -8.42 7.91
CA GLU A 340 13.62 -9.01 9.19
C GLU A 340 13.18 -8.16 10.40
N ASN A 341 12.92 -8.78 11.54
CA ASN A 341 12.54 -8.04 12.75
C ASN A 341 13.80 -7.49 13.43
N VAL A 342 13.67 -6.39 14.20
CA VAL A 342 14.76 -5.85 15.01
C VAL A 342 14.31 -5.82 16.45
N GLY A 343 14.82 -6.75 17.26
CA GLY A 343 14.34 -6.94 18.61
C GLY A 343 12.83 -7.20 18.63
N ARG A 344 12.11 -6.44 19.45
CA ARG A 344 10.66 -6.54 19.66
C ARG A 344 9.83 -5.79 18.60
N VAL A 345 10.47 -5.21 17.59
CA VAL A 345 9.82 -4.46 16.51
C VAL A 345 9.79 -5.31 15.25
N LEU A 346 8.60 -5.71 14.84
CA LEU A 346 8.37 -6.49 13.62
C LEU A 346 8.08 -5.57 12.44
N PHE A 347 8.74 -5.81 11.32
CA PHE A 347 8.53 -5.04 10.09
C PHE A 347 7.53 -5.75 9.19
N ALA A 348 6.52 -5.01 8.75
CA ALA A 348 5.50 -5.47 7.82
C ALA A 348 5.04 -4.32 6.92
N GLY A 349 4.33 -4.62 5.84
CA GLY A 349 3.90 -3.65 4.85
C GLY A 349 4.22 -4.13 3.44
N GLU A 350 3.77 -3.37 2.44
CA GLU A 350 3.93 -3.77 1.03
C GLU A 350 5.39 -4.06 0.68
N ALA A 351 6.32 -3.19 1.11
CA ALA A 351 7.75 -3.28 0.79
C ALA A 351 8.46 -4.50 1.40
N THR A 352 7.80 -5.19 2.33
CA THR A 352 8.37 -6.37 2.99
C THR A 352 7.89 -7.68 2.34
N SER A 353 7.02 -7.61 1.33
CA SER A 353 6.49 -8.78 0.65
C SER A 353 7.37 -9.17 -0.55
N PRO A 354 8.04 -10.33 -0.53
CA PRO A 354 8.92 -10.72 -1.64
C PRO A 354 8.16 -11.03 -2.94
N GLN A 355 6.87 -11.38 -2.84
CA GLN A 355 6.04 -11.77 -3.97
C GLN A 355 5.13 -10.65 -4.46
N PHE A 356 4.79 -9.70 -3.58
CA PHE A 356 3.75 -8.71 -3.82
C PHE A 356 4.17 -7.31 -3.36
N SER A 357 5.48 -7.03 -3.42
CA SER A 357 6.02 -5.68 -3.17
C SER A 357 5.33 -4.67 -4.09
N GLY A 358 4.97 -3.52 -3.54
CA GLY A 358 4.22 -2.48 -4.24
C GLY A 358 2.70 -2.64 -4.23
N PHE A 359 2.17 -3.76 -3.71
CA PHE A 359 0.73 -4.06 -3.79
C PHE A 359 0.04 -4.24 -2.42
N LEU A 360 -1.26 -3.97 -2.43
CA LEU A 360 -2.12 -4.03 -1.24
C LEU A 360 -2.17 -5.42 -0.59
N HIS A 361 -2.33 -6.49 -1.38
CA HIS A 361 -2.37 -7.85 -0.84
C HIS A 361 -1.01 -8.24 -0.23
N GLY A 362 0.10 -7.69 -0.73
CA GLY A 362 1.41 -7.79 -0.07
C GLY A 362 1.39 -7.22 1.34
N ALA A 363 0.88 -6.00 1.50
CA ALA A 363 0.70 -5.38 2.81
C ALA A 363 -0.21 -6.21 3.74
N TYR A 364 -1.32 -6.73 3.21
CA TYR A 364 -2.25 -7.58 3.96
C TYR A 364 -1.57 -8.86 4.47
N TYR A 365 -0.89 -9.60 3.60
CA TYR A 365 -0.22 -10.85 3.97
C TYR A 365 0.94 -10.65 4.94
N GLU A 366 1.74 -9.60 4.76
CA GLU A 366 2.84 -9.28 5.68
C GLU A 366 2.32 -8.79 7.04
N GLY A 367 1.22 -8.03 7.07
CA GLY A 367 0.55 -7.67 8.31
C GLY A 367 0.03 -8.88 9.07
N LYS A 368 -0.64 -9.81 8.35
CA LYS A 368 -1.10 -11.09 8.92
C LYS A 368 0.06 -11.90 9.48
N ARG A 369 1.16 -12.03 8.73
CA ARG A 369 2.37 -12.74 9.19
C ARG A 369 2.90 -12.16 10.49
N ALA A 370 3.11 -10.85 10.56
CA ALA A 370 3.64 -10.21 11.76
C ALA A 370 2.71 -10.40 12.97
N ALA A 371 1.40 -10.30 12.76
CA ALA A 371 0.42 -10.56 13.81
C ALA A 371 0.44 -12.02 14.30
N GLU A 372 0.57 -12.99 13.38
CA GLU A 372 0.69 -14.41 13.71
C GLU A 372 1.99 -14.72 14.47
N SER A 373 3.11 -14.10 14.08
CA SER A 373 4.39 -14.20 14.81
C SER A 373 4.26 -13.69 16.25
N ILE A 374 3.66 -12.51 16.47
CA ILE A 374 3.43 -11.98 17.82
C ILE A 374 2.48 -12.90 18.61
N ALA A 375 1.39 -13.35 18.00
CA ALA A 375 0.42 -14.22 18.66
C ALA A 375 1.06 -15.56 19.08
N SER A 376 1.98 -16.10 18.28
CA SER A 376 2.79 -17.27 18.63
C SER A 376 3.64 -16.97 19.87
N CYS A 377 4.33 -15.84 19.90
CA CYS A 377 5.17 -15.45 21.03
C CYS A 377 4.42 -15.19 22.33
N LEU A 378 3.21 -14.65 22.25
CA LEU A 378 2.38 -14.41 23.42
C LEU A 378 1.78 -15.69 24.03
N ARG A 379 1.57 -16.74 23.22
CA ARG A 379 0.99 -18.02 23.67
C ARG A 379 2.03 -19.00 24.26
N GLY A 380 3.29 -18.58 24.36
CA GLY A 380 4.42 -19.44 24.72
C GLY A 380 5.02 -20.12 23.49
N PRO A 381 6.36 -20.26 23.41
CA PRO A 381 7.02 -20.75 22.20
C PRO A 381 6.60 -22.19 21.92
N ARG A 382 5.91 -22.41 20.80
CA ARG A 382 5.85 -23.77 20.23
C ARG A 382 7.15 -24.10 19.50
N TRP A 383 7.81 -23.08 18.94
CA TRP A 383 9.10 -23.13 18.24
C TRP A 383 9.81 -21.78 18.39
N GLY A 384 11.15 -21.77 18.38
CA GLY A 384 12.05 -20.73 18.90
C GLY A 384 12.08 -19.32 18.26
N ASP A 385 10.97 -18.80 17.75
CA ASP A 385 10.88 -17.49 17.08
C ASP A 385 10.80 -16.27 18.01
N CYS A 386 10.83 -16.48 19.33
CA CYS A 386 10.53 -15.44 20.32
C CYS A 386 11.73 -14.96 21.13
N ASP A 387 12.92 -15.48 20.78
CA ASP A 387 14.19 -14.95 21.24
C ASP A 387 14.65 -13.85 20.29
N PHE A 388 14.18 -12.63 20.53
CA PHE A 388 14.58 -11.44 19.78
C PHE A 388 15.88 -10.81 20.32
N SER A 389 16.67 -11.56 21.08
CA SER A 389 17.93 -11.09 21.68
C SER A 389 19.18 -11.37 20.83
N LYS A 390 19.02 -11.92 19.62
CA LYS A 390 20.11 -12.17 18.67
C LYS A 390 20.13 -11.17 17.53
#